data_AF-A0A0F5K2L1-F1
#
_entry.id   AF-A0A0F5K2L1-F1
#
_cell.length_a   1.000
_cell.length_b   1.000
_cell.length_c   1.000
_cell.angle_alpha   90.00
_cell.angle_beta   90.00
_cell.angle_gamma   90.00
#
_symmetry.space_group_name_H-M   'P 1'
#
loop_
_entity.id
_entity.type
_entity.pdbx_description
1 polymer ?
#
loop_
_entity_poly.entity_id
_entity_poly.type
_entity_poly.pdbx_seq_one_letter_code
_entity_poly.pdbx_strand_id
1 'polypeptide(L)'
;MQLDHLVINTRFHTDDAAAQCAALGFTLTPRGRHTLGSINHLVMFDNHYLELIGLPTDGGNLRDEVLSSPFGIDGLVFQTDAPERTASDVAAHGFTLGPVQRFSRPVEIDGLHRDATFVTVRLQPGQVDAGRVYYCQHLTPELVWRSQWLTHENGVQRIIALTVVGHDPAALRRQYTQLGGNIETRVHADSASSRSMTSDAAFLIRVTDPGSFAMRFGDVAQYAPTLAPMPGAARHLPEDPSALRPGFFGAITFHAEAPITLARRAQAAGLPFFIDGLSIEDLHSAHADAACRVVVALPAFSTLLEFQK
;
A
#
# COMPACT_ATOMS: atom_id res chain seq x y z
N MET A 1 -7.69 15.91 -1.20
CA MET A 1 -7.67 14.52 -1.70
C MET A 1 -7.48 13.62 -0.51
N GLN A 2 -8.34 12.62 -0.40
CA GLN A 2 -8.28 11.62 0.66
C GLN A 2 -7.75 10.31 0.08
N LEU A 3 -7.06 9.53 0.91
CA LEU A 3 -6.64 8.18 0.53
C LEU A 3 -7.88 7.32 0.28
N ASP A 4 -7.91 6.60 -0.84
CA ASP A 4 -8.87 5.52 -1.08
C ASP A 4 -8.27 4.19 -0.66
N HIS A 5 -7.10 3.85 -1.21
CA HIS A 5 -6.36 2.65 -0.80
C HIS A 5 -4.90 2.70 -1.19
N LEU A 6 -4.13 1.81 -0.57
CA LEU A 6 -2.82 1.40 -1.04
C LEU A 6 -2.91 0.00 -1.63
N VAL A 7 -2.03 -0.32 -2.57
CA VAL A 7 -2.02 -1.60 -3.26
C VAL A 7 -0.71 -2.32 -3.01
N ILE A 8 -0.81 -3.60 -2.66
CA ILE A 8 0.27 -4.56 -2.68
C ILE A 8 0.02 -5.51 -3.84
N ASN A 9 0.95 -5.51 -4.79
CA ASN A 9 0.96 -6.48 -5.87
C ASN A 9 1.56 -7.79 -5.37
N THR A 10 0.71 -8.81 -5.25
CA THR A 10 1.05 -10.16 -4.79
C THR A 10 1.35 -11.11 -5.96
N ARG A 11 1.23 -10.64 -7.21
CA ARG A 11 1.34 -11.48 -8.42
C ARG A 11 0.50 -12.76 -8.27
N PHE A 12 1.11 -13.94 -8.25
CA PHE A 12 0.39 -15.21 -8.15
C PHE A 12 0.19 -15.72 -6.70
N HIS A 13 0.51 -14.90 -5.69
CA HIS A 13 0.57 -15.28 -4.28
C HIS A 13 -0.46 -14.53 -3.41
N THR A 14 -1.61 -14.21 -3.97
CA THR A 14 -2.66 -13.42 -3.30
C THR A 14 -3.18 -14.10 -2.04
N ASP A 15 -3.39 -15.41 -2.08
CA ASP A 15 -3.93 -16.17 -0.95
C ASP A 15 -2.86 -16.38 0.14
N ASP A 16 -1.58 -16.54 -0.25
CA ASP A 16 -0.45 -16.60 0.69
C ASP A 16 -0.30 -15.27 1.46
N ALA A 17 -0.37 -14.14 0.74
CA ALA A 17 -0.33 -12.81 1.34
C ALA A 17 -1.53 -12.57 2.27
N ALA A 18 -2.71 -13.06 1.90
CA ALA A 18 -3.91 -12.99 2.74
C ALA A 18 -3.74 -13.78 4.04
N ALA A 19 -3.18 -14.99 3.98
CA ALA A 19 -2.88 -15.81 5.16
C ALA A 19 -1.88 -15.12 6.10
N GLN A 20 -0.88 -14.42 5.56
CA GLN A 20 0.07 -13.65 6.35
C GLN A 20 -0.58 -12.43 7.03
N CYS A 21 -1.42 -11.69 6.31
CA CYS A 21 -2.21 -10.61 6.91
C CYS A 21 -3.10 -11.15 8.04
N ALA A 22 -3.73 -12.31 7.86
CA ALA A 22 -4.52 -12.95 8.92
C ALA A 22 -3.65 -13.35 10.12
N ALA A 23 -2.45 -13.91 9.90
CA ALA A 23 -1.50 -14.23 10.97
C ALA A 23 -1.06 -12.97 11.76
N LEU A 24 -0.91 -11.84 11.06
CA LEU A 24 -0.69 -10.53 11.67
C LEU A 24 -1.91 -9.99 12.43
N GLY A 25 -3.06 -10.65 12.39
CA GLY A 25 -4.29 -10.27 13.08
C GLY A 25 -5.17 -9.29 12.33
N PHE A 26 -4.99 -9.13 11.01
CA PHE A 26 -5.92 -8.38 10.17
C PHE A 26 -7.15 -9.21 9.82
N THR A 27 -8.29 -8.55 9.76
CA THR A 27 -9.52 -9.11 9.18
C THR A 27 -9.53 -8.79 7.68
N LEU A 28 -9.73 -9.81 6.84
CA LEU A 28 -9.77 -9.66 5.39
C LEU A 28 -11.16 -9.91 4.83
N THR A 29 -11.48 -9.26 3.71
CA THR A 29 -12.64 -9.64 2.89
C THR A 29 -12.43 -11.03 2.28
N PRO A 30 -13.51 -11.74 1.90
CA PRO A 30 -13.41 -12.87 0.99
C PRO A 30 -12.66 -12.50 -0.30
N ARG A 31 -12.12 -13.52 -0.98
CA ARG A 31 -11.43 -13.34 -2.25
C ARG A 31 -12.40 -12.81 -3.30
N GLY A 32 -12.11 -11.63 -3.84
CA GLY A 32 -12.86 -11.06 -4.94
C GLY A 32 -12.20 -11.31 -6.29
N ARG A 33 -12.99 -11.24 -7.37
CA ARG A 33 -12.50 -11.30 -8.74
C ARG A 33 -13.04 -10.12 -9.54
N HIS A 34 -12.14 -9.30 -10.06
CA HIS A 34 -12.50 -8.20 -10.94
C HIS A 34 -12.85 -8.73 -12.33
N THR A 35 -13.82 -8.09 -12.98
CA THR A 35 -14.14 -8.36 -14.40
C THR A 35 -12.97 -8.08 -15.35
N LEU A 36 -11.97 -7.30 -14.90
CA LEU A 36 -10.73 -7.02 -15.63
C LEU A 36 -9.68 -8.14 -15.56
N GLY A 37 -9.85 -9.18 -14.72
CA GLY A 37 -8.91 -10.32 -14.66
C GLY A 37 -7.86 -10.27 -13.54
N SER A 38 -8.11 -9.53 -12.46
CA SER A 38 -7.33 -9.66 -11.21
C SER A 38 -8.19 -10.21 -10.08
N ILE A 39 -7.53 -10.82 -9.09
CA ILE A 39 -8.13 -11.24 -7.83
C ILE A 39 -7.64 -10.34 -6.70
N ASN A 40 -8.42 -10.20 -5.63
CA ASN A 40 -7.98 -9.49 -4.45
C ASN A 40 -8.51 -10.02 -3.13
N HIS A 41 -7.79 -9.67 -2.06
CA HIS A 41 -8.30 -9.57 -0.71
C HIS A 41 -8.12 -8.14 -0.23
N LEU A 42 -9.04 -7.63 0.59
CA LEU A 42 -8.95 -6.29 1.16
C LEU A 42 -8.79 -6.38 2.68
N VAL A 43 -7.92 -5.53 3.24
CA VAL A 43 -7.93 -5.18 4.66
C VAL A 43 -8.62 -3.82 4.78
N MET A 44 -9.81 -3.80 5.38
CA MET A 44 -10.69 -2.64 5.37
C MET A 44 -10.49 -1.75 6.60
N PHE A 45 -10.49 -0.43 6.40
CA PHE A 45 -10.58 0.59 7.44
C PHE A 45 -11.78 1.51 7.13
N ASP A 46 -12.15 2.40 8.05
CA ASP A 46 -13.39 3.18 7.96
C ASP A 46 -13.60 3.92 6.64
N ASN A 47 -12.55 4.50 6.05
CA ASN A 47 -12.65 5.31 4.82
C ASN A 47 -11.68 4.87 3.72
N HIS A 48 -10.84 3.88 3.99
CA HIS A 48 -9.80 3.44 3.07
C HIS A 48 -9.45 1.98 3.33
N TYR A 49 -8.65 1.38 2.47
CA TYR A 49 -8.26 -0.02 2.63
C TYR A 49 -6.85 -0.28 2.12
N LEU A 50 -6.34 -1.47 2.41
CA LEU A 50 -5.18 -2.06 1.77
C LEU A 50 -5.65 -3.15 0.83
N GLU A 51 -5.33 -3.03 -0.45
CA GLU A 51 -5.64 -4.04 -1.47
C GLU A 51 -4.46 -4.99 -1.66
N LEU A 52 -4.67 -6.28 -1.42
CA LEU A 52 -3.80 -7.35 -1.89
C LEU A 52 -4.28 -7.75 -3.28
N ILE A 53 -3.64 -7.27 -4.34
CA ILE A 53 -4.03 -7.54 -5.72
C ILE A 53 -3.08 -8.54 -6.37
N GLY A 54 -3.65 -9.50 -7.08
CA GLY A 54 -2.85 -10.43 -7.86
C GLY A 54 -3.57 -11.01 -9.08
N LEU A 55 -2.93 -12.01 -9.66
CA LEU A 55 -3.34 -12.67 -10.89
C LEU A 55 -3.97 -14.02 -10.56
N PRO A 56 -5.07 -14.39 -11.22
CA PRO A 56 -5.65 -15.71 -11.05
C PRO A 56 -4.74 -16.78 -11.67
N THR A 57 -4.73 -17.97 -11.08
CA THR A 57 -3.98 -19.14 -11.57
C THR A 57 -4.86 -20.16 -12.31
N ASP A 58 -6.14 -19.83 -12.51
CA ASP A 58 -7.15 -20.71 -13.13
C ASP A 58 -7.26 -20.57 -14.65
N GLY A 59 -6.28 -19.91 -15.29
CA GLY A 59 -6.26 -19.70 -16.74
C GLY A 59 -7.19 -18.59 -17.24
N GLY A 60 -7.76 -17.77 -16.35
CA GLY A 60 -8.52 -16.58 -16.73
C GLY A 60 -7.64 -15.46 -17.33
N ASN A 61 -8.30 -14.39 -17.79
CA ASN A 61 -7.62 -13.19 -18.29
C ASN A 61 -6.64 -12.66 -17.24
N LEU A 62 -5.41 -12.37 -17.67
CA LEU A 62 -4.39 -11.75 -16.84
C LEU A 62 -4.36 -10.25 -17.10
N ARG A 63 -4.17 -9.45 -16.04
CA ARG A 63 -3.94 -8.01 -16.19
C ARG A 63 -2.45 -7.74 -16.38
N ASP A 64 -2.08 -7.30 -17.58
CA ASP A 64 -0.69 -6.96 -17.93
C ASP A 64 -0.07 -5.94 -16.96
N GLU A 65 -0.85 -4.98 -16.46
CA GLU A 65 -0.41 -3.99 -15.47
C GLU A 65 0.04 -4.65 -14.16
N VAL A 66 -0.67 -5.68 -13.69
CA VAL A 66 -0.31 -6.41 -12.45
C VAL A 66 0.89 -7.31 -12.72
N LEU A 67 0.97 -7.92 -13.89
CA LEU A 67 2.09 -8.78 -14.29
C LEU A 67 3.41 -7.99 -14.42
N SER A 68 3.35 -6.82 -15.06
CA SER A 68 4.51 -5.95 -15.32
C SER A 68 4.95 -5.13 -14.12
N SER A 69 4.06 -4.92 -13.13
CA SER A 69 4.38 -4.16 -11.93
C SER A 69 5.28 -4.94 -10.97
N PRO A 70 6.11 -4.24 -10.17
CA PRO A 70 6.93 -4.88 -9.14
C PRO A 70 6.04 -5.59 -8.12
N PHE A 71 6.58 -6.68 -7.57
CA PHE A 71 5.98 -7.33 -6.42
C PHE A 71 6.14 -6.43 -5.19
N GLY A 72 5.11 -6.33 -4.34
CA GLY A 72 5.10 -5.52 -3.13
C GLY A 72 4.24 -4.25 -3.28
N ILE A 73 4.52 -3.23 -2.45
CA ILE A 73 3.75 -1.98 -2.47
C ILE A 73 3.93 -1.29 -3.83
N ASP A 74 2.85 -1.04 -4.54
CA ASP A 74 2.92 -0.59 -5.93
C ASP A 74 1.86 0.46 -6.30
N GLY A 75 0.75 0.55 -5.58
CA GLY A 75 -0.32 1.51 -5.89
C GLY A 75 -0.62 2.49 -4.77
N LEU A 76 -0.82 3.76 -5.14
CA LEU A 76 -1.37 4.83 -4.31
C LEU A 76 -2.64 5.34 -4.97
N VAL A 77 -3.75 5.32 -4.23
CA VAL A 77 -5.06 5.62 -4.80
C VAL A 77 -5.76 6.67 -3.99
N PHE A 78 -6.28 7.69 -4.68
CA PHE A 78 -7.07 8.74 -4.06
C PHE A 78 -8.55 8.60 -4.38
N GLN A 79 -9.40 9.02 -3.45
CA GLN A 79 -10.84 9.05 -3.67
C GLN A 79 -11.20 10.13 -4.69
N THR A 80 -12.22 9.86 -5.50
CA THR A 80 -12.88 10.86 -6.36
C THR A 80 -14.38 10.54 -6.48
N ASP A 81 -15.20 11.59 -6.59
CA ASP A 81 -16.62 11.53 -6.92
C ASP A 81 -16.92 12.00 -8.36
N ALA A 82 -15.90 12.50 -9.06
CA ALA A 82 -15.99 13.07 -10.40
C ALA A 82 -14.75 12.67 -11.22
N PRO A 83 -14.67 11.42 -11.69
CA PRO A 83 -13.46 10.87 -12.32
C PRO A 83 -13.08 11.63 -13.59
N GLU A 84 -14.04 12.09 -14.39
CA GLU A 84 -13.79 12.88 -15.61
C GLU A 84 -13.21 14.27 -15.29
N ARG A 85 -13.73 14.94 -14.25
CA ARG A 85 -13.19 16.22 -13.76
C ARG A 85 -11.80 16.04 -13.18
N THR A 86 -11.62 15.00 -12.35
CA THR A 86 -10.32 14.65 -11.77
C THR A 86 -9.27 14.41 -12.85
N ALA A 87 -9.63 13.71 -13.92
CA ALA A 87 -8.74 13.52 -15.06
C ALA A 87 -8.32 14.85 -15.69
N SER A 88 -9.27 15.76 -15.88
CA SER A 88 -9.01 17.08 -16.47
C SER A 88 -8.14 17.96 -15.56
N ASP A 89 -8.40 17.98 -14.26
CA ASP A 89 -7.65 18.77 -13.28
C ASP A 89 -6.21 18.26 -13.14
N VAL A 90 -6.03 16.94 -13.04
CA VAL A 90 -4.69 16.32 -12.95
C VAL A 90 -3.93 16.48 -14.26
N ALA A 91 -4.61 16.45 -15.42
CA ALA A 91 -4.00 16.77 -16.70
C ALA A 91 -3.55 18.24 -16.79
N ALA A 92 -4.33 19.17 -16.23
CA ALA A 92 -3.95 20.58 -16.14
C ALA A 92 -2.72 20.81 -15.24
N HIS A 93 -2.46 19.89 -14.29
CA HIS A 93 -1.22 19.87 -13.52
C HIS A 93 -0.02 19.25 -14.27
N GLY A 94 -0.17 18.88 -15.54
CA GLY A 94 0.93 18.43 -16.40
C GLY A 94 1.15 16.92 -16.44
N PHE A 95 0.19 16.12 -15.95
CA PHE A 95 0.25 14.67 -16.03
C PHE A 95 -0.56 14.12 -17.21
N THR A 96 -0.11 13.00 -17.76
CA THR A 96 -0.90 12.23 -18.73
C THR A 96 -1.64 11.11 -18.03
N LEU A 97 -2.95 10.97 -18.29
CA LEU A 97 -3.79 9.92 -17.71
C LEU A 97 -4.26 8.93 -18.78
N GLY A 98 -4.59 7.72 -18.35
CA GLY A 98 -5.34 6.75 -19.14
C GLY A 98 -6.83 7.12 -19.24
N PRO A 99 -7.59 6.41 -20.08
CA PRO A 99 -9.03 6.61 -20.17
C PRO A 99 -9.71 6.28 -18.83
N VAL A 100 -10.85 6.94 -18.57
CA VAL A 100 -11.73 6.58 -17.47
C VAL A 100 -12.26 5.16 -17.71
N GLN A 101 -12.05 4.27 -16.74
CA GLN A 101 -12.43 2.86 -16.82
C GLN A 101 -13.52 2.54 -15.79
N ARG A 102 -14.54 1.81 -16.23
CA ARG A 102 -15.62 1.30 -15.38
C ARG A 102 -15.51 -0.22 -15.30
N PHE A 103 -15.59 -0.77 -14.09
CA PHE A 103 -15.53 -2.22 -13.87
C PHE A 103 -16.27 -2.61 -12.60
N SER A 104 -16.40 -3.91 -12.38
CA SER A 104 -17.08 -4.47 -11.22
C SER A 104 -16.31 -5.64 -10.61
N ARG A 105 -16.70 -5.96 -9.39
CA ARG A 105 -16.27 -7.13 -8.63
C ARG A 105 -17.53 -7.73 -7.99
N PRO A 106 -17.94 -8.95 -8.39
CA PRO A 106 -19.03 -9.63 -7.73
C PRO A 106 -18.72 -9.84 -6.25
N VAL A 107 -19.72 -9.60 -5.40
CA VAL A 107 -19.69 -9.85 -3.96
C VAL A 107 -20.91 -10.67 -3.58
N GLU A 108 -20.77 -11.48 -2.55
CA GLU A 108 -21.87 -12.20 -1.94
C GLU A 108 -22.21 -11.57 -0.60
N ILE A 109 -23.45 -11.11 -0.45
CA ILE A 109 -23.95 -10.44 0.74
C ILE A 109 -25.24 -11.13 1.14
N ASP A 110 -25.26 -11.70 2.35
CA ASP A 110 -26.41 -12.39 2.92
C ASP A 110 -26.98 -13.47 1.96
N GLY A 111 -26.09 -14.20 1.28
CA GLY A 111 -26.40 -15.23 0.30
C GLY A 111 -26.84 -14.73 -1.09
N LEU A 112 -26.78 -13.41 -1.33
CA LEU A 112 -27.17 -12.80 -2.60
C LEU A 112 -25.96 -12.23 -3.34
N HIS A 113 -25.85 -12.55 -4.63
CA HIS A 113 -24.87 -11.93 -5.50
C HIS A 113 -25.25 -10.48 -5.82
N ARG A 114 -24.27 -9.59 -5.71
CA ARG A 114 -24.33 -8.17 -6.07
C ARG A 114 -23.02 -7.78 -6.73
N ASP A 115 -23.01 -6.69 -7.48
CA ASP A 115 -21.79 -6.16 -8.09
C ASP A 115 -21.33 -4.92 -7.35
N ALA A 116 -20.16 -5.00 -6.70
CA ALA A 116 -19.45 -3.79 -6.30
C ALA A 116 -18.90 -3.12 -7.57
N THR A 117 -19.25 -1.86 -7.82
CA THR A 117 -18.92 -1.15 -9.06
C THR A 117 -18.04 0.06 -8.82
N PHE A 118 -17.10 0.27 -9.74
CA PHE A 118 -16.03 1.25 -9.59
C PHE A 118 -15.79 2.01 -10.89
N VAL A 119 -15.36 3.27 -10.75
CA VAL A 119 -14.82 4.06 -11.85
C VAL A 119 -13.41 4.50 -11.48
N THR A 120 -12.43 4.23 -12.34
CA THR A 120 -11.04 4.63 -12.09
C THR A 120 -10.46 5.43 -13.23
N VAL A 121 -9.60 6.38 -12.90
CA VAL A 121 -8.69 7.04 -13.85
C VAL A 121 -7.27 6.95 -13.30
N ARG A 122 -6.32 6.59 -14.15
CA ARG A 122 -4.93 6.28 -13.74
C ARG A 122 -3.95 7.20 -14.44
N LEU A 123 -2.87 7.58 -13.77
CA LEU A 123 -1.73 8.15 -14.48
C LEU A 123 -1.18 7.11 -15.47
N GLN A 124 -0.67 7.57 -16.61
CA GLN A 124 0.14 6.71 -17.47
C GLN A 124 1.41 6.25 -16.72
N PRO A 125 2.01 5.11 -17.11
CA PRO A 125 3.30 4.70 -16.56
C PRO A 125 4.37 5.78 -16.72
N GLY A 126 5.26 5.91 -15.74
CA GLY A 126 6.40 6.84 -15.78
C GLY A 126 6.08 8.31 -15.52
N GLN A 127 4.84 8.66 -15.16
CA GLN A 127 4.45 10.04 -14.84
C GLN A 127 4.95 10.50 -13.46
N VAL A 128 5.21 9.55 -12.56
CA VAL A 128 5.87 9.78 -11.27
C VAL A 128 7.00 8.78 -11.10
N ASP A 129 8.01 9.19 -10.35
CA ASP A 129 9.24 8.42 -10.17
C ASP A 129 9.04 7.14 -9.36
N ALA A 130 7.94 7.00 -8.62
CA ALA A 130 7.66 5.84 -7.78
C ALA A 130 6.20 5.43 -7.89
N GLY A 131 5.92 4.12 -7.95
CA GLY A 131 4.56 3.61 -7.85
C GLY A 131 3.62 3.93 -9.02
N ARG A 132 2.44 3.32 -8.97
CA ARG A 132 1.27 3.68 -9.78
C ARG A 132 0.38 4.60 -8.95
N VAL A 133 -0.11 5.67 -9.57
CA VAL A 133 -1.05 6.59 -8.95
C VAL A 133 -2.35 6.60 -9.74
N TYR A 134 -3.47 6.44 -9.05
CA TYR A 134 -4.78 6.53 -9.66
C TYR A 134 -5.85 7.05 -8.72
N TYR A 135 -7.03 7.27 -9.28
CA TYR A 135 -8.19 7.82 -8.58
C TYR A 135 -9.34 6.84 -8.74
N CYS A 136 -10.08 6.62 -7.66
CA CYS A 136 -11.19 5.67 -7.62
C CYS A 136 -12.47 6.33 -7.10
N GLN A 137 -13.55 6.12 -7.83
CA GLN A 137 -14.92 6.34 -7.39
C GLN A 137 -15.57 5.00 -7.12
N HIS A 138 -16.09 4.83 -5.92
CA HIS A 138 -16.96 3.70 -5.56
C HIS A 138 -18.40 4.10 -5.85
N LEU A 139 -19.09 3.36 -6.72
CA LEU A 139 -20.49 3.64 -7.05
C LEU A 139 -21.47 2.90 -6.13
N THR A 140 -20.99 1.85 -5.46
CA THR A 140 -21.74 1.04 -4.49
C THR A 140 -20.89 0.83 -3.23
N PRO A 141 -20.50 1.90 -2.52
CA PRO A 141 -19.62 1.82 -1.35
C PRO A 141 -20.20 0.95 -0.22
N GLU A 142 -21.52 0.88 -0.09
CA GLU A 142 -22.24 0.03 0.88
C GLU A 142 -22.00 -1.47 0.71
N LEU A 143 -21.59 -1.90 -0.49
CA LEU A 143 -21.20 -3.29 -0.78
C LEU A 143 -19.73 -3.59 -0.43
N VAL A 144 -18.94 -2.54 -0.18
CA VAL A 144 -17.49 -2.62 0.06
C VAL A 144 -17.17 -2.40 1.54
N TRP A 145 -17.72 -1.33 2.13
CA TRP A 145 -17.50 -0.97 3.53
C TRP A 145 -18.55 -1.60 4.45
N ARG A 146 -18.27 -2.84 4.88
CA ARG A 146 -19.10 -3.59 5.83
C ARG A 146 -18.45 -3.63 7.20
N SER A 147 -19.23 -3.39 8.26
CA SER A 147 -18.74 -3.31 9.65
C SER A 147 -17.92 -4.53 10.11
N GLN A 148 -18.30 -5.72 9.65
CA GLN A 148 -17.61 -6.98 9.96
C GLN A 148 -16.14 -7.05 9.49
N TRP A 149 -15.71 -6.16 8.60
CA TRP A 149 -14.33 -6.14 8.07
C TRP A 149 -13.49 -4.99 8.62
N LEU A 150 -14.08 -4.05 9.38
CA LEU A 150 -13.41 -2.82 9.83
C LEU A 150 -12.60 -2.98 11.13
N THR A 151 -12.78 -4.09 11.86
CA THR A 151 -12.09 -4.35 13.12
C THR A 151 -11.03 -5.42 12.94
N HIS A 152 -9.88 -5.23 13.58
CA HIS A 152 -8.72 -6.13 13.48
C HIS A 152 -8.23 -6.54 14.87
N GLU A 153 -7.88 -7.82 15.05
CA GLU A 153 -7.39 -8.35 16.32
C GLU A 153 -6.02 -7.78 16.72
N ASN A 154 -5.31 -7.18 15.77
CA ASN A 154 -4.03 -6.54 16.01
C ASN A 154 -4.14 -5.07 16.44
N GLY A 155 -5.36 -4.53 16.55
CA GLY A 155 -5.62 -3.18 17.01
C GLY A 155 -5.25 -2.08 16.01
N VAL A 156 -4.86 -2.42 14.77
CA VAL A 156 -4.69 -1.44 13.70
C VAL A 156 -6.04 -0.84 13.32
N GLN A 157 -6.09 0.47 13.16
CA GLN A 157 -7.31 1.21 12.85
C GLN A 157 -7.27 1.89 11.48
N ARG A 158 -6.09 2.32 11.02
CA ARG A 158 -5.97 3.05 9.74
C ARG A 158 -4.55 3.08 9.20
N ILE A 159 -4.43 3.19 7.88
CA ILE A 159 -3.21 3.69 7.22
C ILE A 159 -3.05 5.19 7.51
N ILE A 160 -1.85 5.61 7.89
CA ILE A 160 -1.54 7.03 8.17
C ILE A 160 -0.42 7.60 7.31
N ALA A 161 0.45 6.76 6.75
CA ALA A 161 1.47 7.25 5.83
C ALA A 161 1.92 6.21 4.81
N LEU A 162 2.37 6.70 3.66
CA LEU A 162 3.17 5.97 2.69
C LEU A 162 4.56 6.61 2.62
N THR A 163 5.61 5.80 2.76
CA THR A 163 7.00 6.22 2.57
C THR A 163 7.40 5.94 1.13
N VAL A 164 7.76 6.99 0.40
CA VAL A 164 8.21 6.96 -1.00
C VAL A 164 9.70 7.26 -1.02
N VAL A 165 10.46 6.40 -1.69
CA VAL A 165 11.92 6.44 -1.72
C VAL A 165 12.38 6.79 -3.13
N GLY A 166 13.31 7.75 -3.26
CA GLY A 166 13.90 8.14 -4.54
C GLY A 166 15.22 8.89 -4.35
N HIS A 167 16.07 8.90 -5.38
CA HIS A 167 17.41 9.52 -5.28
C HIS A 167 17.40 11.05 -5.08
N ASP A 168 16.35 11.74 -5.54
CA ASP A 168 16.10 13.15 -5.26
C ASP A 168 14.76 13.32 -4.50
N PRO A 169 14.79 13.30 -3.15
CA PRO A 169 13.59 13.45 -2.34
C PRO A 169 12.85 14.78 -2.58
N ALA A 170 13.55 15.84 -2.96
CA ALA A 170 12.95 17.14 -3.20
C ALA A 170 12.19 17.15 -4.53
N ALA A 171 12.76 16.58 -5.60
CA ALA A 171 12.06 16.39 -6.87
C ALA A 171 10.85 15.46 -6.74
N LEU A 172 11.04 14.32 -6.07
CA LEU A 172 9.98 13.36 -5.81
C LEU A 172 8.82 14.03 -5.03
N ARG A 173 9.12 14.81 -3.98
CA ARG A 173 8.08 15.58 -3.26
C ARG A 173 7.32 16.54 -4.18
N ARG A 174 8.01 17.24 -5.09
CA ARG A 174 7.36 18.15 -6.04
C ARG A 174 6.40 17.40 -6.94
N GLN A 175 6.78 16.24 -7.50
CA GLN A 175 5.90 15.42 -8.34
C GLN A 175 4.60 15.05 -7.61
N TYR A 176 4.71 14.54 -6.37
CA TYR A 176 3.52 14.16 -5.60
C TYR A 176 2.67 15.35 -5.16
N THR A 177 3.29 16.49 -4.86
CA THR A 177 2.55 17.71 -4.51
C THR A 177 1.82 18.28 -5.74
N GLN A 178 2.42 18.14 -6.92
CA GLN A 178 1.87 18.62 -8.19
C GLN A 178 0.59 17.87 -8.59
N LEU A 179 0.33 16.66 -8.06
CA LEU A 179 -0.95 15.97 -8.23
C LEU A 179 -2.15 16.80 -7.73
N GLY A 180 -1.90 17.72 -6.78
CA GLY A 180 -2.87 18.70 -6.28
C GLY A 180 -3.62 18.24 -5.03
N GLY A 181 -4.77 18.88 -4.76
CA GLY A 181 -5.72 18.40 -3.75
C GLY A 181 -5.25 18.42 -2.29
N ASN A 182 -4.31 19.31 -1.91
CA ASN A 182 -3.78 19.41 -0.54
C ASN A 182 -3.19 18.09 0.00
N ILE A 183 -2.53 17.32 -0.86
CA ILE A 183 -1.77 16.14 -0.41
C ILE A 183 -0.66 16.60 0.54
N GLU A 184 -0.68 16.09 1.77
CA GLU A 184 0.38 16.39 2.72
C GLU A 184 1.64 15.58 2.35
N THR A 185 2.73 16.29 2.06
CA THR A 185 4.02 15.69 1.72
C THR A 185 5.13 16.24 2.63
N ARG A 186 6.01 15.36 3.13
CA ARG A 186 7.13 15.74 4.02
C ARG A 186 8.43 15.05 3.62
N VAL A 187 9.55 15.76 3.64
CA VAL A 187 10.89 15.16 3.47
C VAL A 187 11.40 14.71 4.85
N HIS A 188 11.99 13.51 4.93
CA HIS A 188 12.42 12.92 6.20
C HIS A 188 13.48 13.74 6.97
N ALA A 189 14.27 14.59 6.30
CA ALA A 189 15.33 15.40 6.91
C ALA A 189 14.86 16.52 7.87
N ASP A 190 13.55 16.78 7.99
CA ASP A 190 13.00 17.80 8.89
C ASP A 190 12.95 17.30 10.35
N SER A 191 14.13 17.20 10.97
CA SER A 191 14.39 16.74 12.34
C SER A 191 13.63 17.52 13.45
N ALA A 192 12.96 18.62 13.12
CA ALA A 192 12.23 19.46 14.08
C ALA A 192 10.73 19.15 14.21
N SER A 193 10.11 18.34 13.33
CA SER A 193 8.63 18.22 13.24
C SER A 193 8.04 16.84 13.59
N SER A 194 8.82 15.93 14.17
CA SER A 194 8.34 14.60 14.61
C SER A 194 7.30 14.66 15.76
N ARG A 195 7.11 15.82 16.39
CA ARG A 195 6.17 15.99 17.50
C ARG A 195 4.85 16.58 17.00
N SER A 196 3.80 15.75 17.11
CA SER A 196 2.39 16.05 16.83
C SER A 196 1.94 15.82 15.37
N MET A 197 1.64 14.56 15.05
CA MET A 197 0.51 14.29 14.17
C MET A 197 -0.66 14.00 15.09
N THR A 198 -1.65 14.88 15.21
CA THR A 198 -2.82 14.61 16.04
C THR A 198 -3.59 13.39 15.51
N SER A 199 -4.50 12.84 16.31
CA SER A 199 -5.38 11.71 15.93
C SER A 199 -6.18 11.96 14.64
N ASP A 200 -6.36 13.22 14.24
CA ASP A 200 -7.07 13.67 13.04
C ASP A 200 -6.17 13.99 11.85
N ALA A 201 -4.85 13.70 11.92
CA ALA A 201 -3.95 14.00 10.82
C ALA A 201 -4.31 13.22 9.55
N ALA A 202 -4.41 13.95 8.45
CA ALA A 202 -4.60 13.44 7.09
C ALA A 202 -3.51 12.42 6.73
N PHE A 203 -3.81 11.55 5.76
CA PHE A 203 -2.83 10.62 5.20
C PHE A 203 -1.60 11.37 4.68
N LEU A 204 -0.41 10.93 5.09
CA LEU A 204 0.88 11.57 4.79
C LEU A 204 1.66 10.79 3.72
N ILE A 205 2.20 11.50 2.73
CA ILE A 205 3.26 10.98 1.87
C ILE A 205 4.61 11.44 2.41
N ARG A 206 5.38 10.50 2.98
CA ARG A 206 6.75 10.76 3.44
C ARG A 206 7.72 10.46 2.32
N VAL A 207 8.58 11.40 1.99
CA VAL A 207 9.59 11.26 0.95
C VAL A 207 10.98 11.19 1.57
N THR A 208 11.80 10.27 1.09
CA THR A 208 13.16 10.02 1.60
C THR A 208 14.11 9.51 0.52
N ASP A 209 15.41 9.60 0.75
CA ASP A 209 16.43 8.93 -0.07
C ASP A 209 16.67 7.49 0.41
N PRO A 210 17.30 6.62 -0.43
CA PRO A 210 17.58 5.23 -0.07
C PRO A 210 18.45 5.05 1.17
N GLY A 211 19.43 5.94 1.41
CA GLY A 211 20.33 5.85 2.55
C GLY A 211 19.58 6.12 3.86
N SER A 212 18.81 7.21 3.89
CA SER A 212 17.93 7.55 5.02
C SER A 212 16.84 6.50 5.25
N PHE A 213 16.30 5.89 4.19
CA PHE A 213 15.36 4.77 4.29
C PHE A 213 16.02 3.55 4.97
N ALA A 214 17.19 3.13 4.51
CA ALA A 214 17.93 2.02 5.09
C ALA A 214 18.31 2.28 6.57
N MET A 215 18.75 3.49 6.90
CA MET A 215 19.05 3.87 8.28
C MET A 215 17.81 3.78 9.19
N ARG A 216 16.65 4.22 8.69
CA ARG A 216 15.41 4.23 9.48
C ARG A 216 14.85 2.83 9.70
N PHE A 217 14.80 2.03 8.65
CA PHE A 217 14.13 0.72 8.68
C PHE A 217 15.07 -0.46 8.95
N GLY A 218 16.38 -0.22 9.03
CA GLY A 218 17.39 -1.23 9.32
C GLY A 218 17.29 -2.42 8.38
N ASP A 219 17.37 -3.64 8.93
CA ASP A 219 17.26 -4.88 8.18
C ASP A 219 15.94 -5.00 7.42
N VAL A 220 14.86 -4.36 7.88
CA VAL A 220 13.55 -4.44 7.20
C VAL A 220 13.56 -3.69 5.87
N ALA A 221 14.47 -2.72 5.68
CA ALA A 221 14.63 -2.00 4.42
C ALA A 221 14.98 -2.92 3.24
N GLN A 222 15.67 -4.04 3.50
CA GLN A 222 16.10 -4.99 2.46
C GLN A 222 14.91 -5.64 1.72
N TYR A 223 13.73 -5.62 2.34
CA TYR A 223 12.54 -6.26 1.80
C TYR A 223 11.71 -5.32 0.93
N ALA A 224 12.05 -4.03 0.89
CA ALA A 224 11.33 -3.07 0.06
C ALA A 224 11.58 -3.38 -1.43
N PRO A 225 10.67 -3.00 -2.33
CA PRO A 225 10.94 -3.07 -3.76
C PRO A 225 12.24 -2.29 -4.05
N THR A 226 13.30 -2.94 -4.50
CA THR A 226 14.59 -2.28 -4.73
C THR A 226 14.66 -1.65 -6.11
N LEU A 227 15.46 -0.58 -6.25
CA LEU A 227 15.76 0.07 -7.55
C LEU A 227 16.62 -0.81 -8.46
N ALA A 228 17.33 -1.79 -7.88
CA ALA A 228 18.13 -2.78 -8.58
C ALA A 228 17.80 -4.18 -8.01
N PRO A 229 17.80 -5.25 -8.83
CA PRO A 229 17.57 -6.61 -8.33
C PRO A 229 18.62 -6.98 -7.25
N MET A 230 18.19 -7.66 -6.19
CA MET A 230 19.10 -8.28 -5.22
C MET A 230 19.98 -9.33 -5.93
N PRO A 231 21.30 -9.36 -5.68
CA PRO A 231 22.16 -10.43 -6.17
C PRO A 231 21.65 -11.78 -5.66
N GLY A 232 21.28 -12.70 -6.56
CA GLY A 232 20.83 -14.06 -6.22
C GLY A 232 19.32 -14.28 -6.19
N ALA A 233 18.50 -13.22 -6.25
CA ALA A 233 17.07 -13.36 -6.50
C ALA A 233 16.89 -13.62 -8.01
N ALA A 234 16.52 -14.85 -8.39
CA ALA A 234 16.17 -15.21 -9.75
C ALA A 234 14.83 -14.55 -10.14
N ARG A 235 14.80 -13.22 -10.25
CA ARG A 235 13.66 -12.50 -10.84
C ARG A 235 13.89 -12.46 -12.34
N HIS A 236 12.86 -12.84 -13.12
CA HIS A 236 12.75 -12.37 -14.48
C HIS A 236 12.70 -10.84 -14.41
N LEU A 237 13.81 -10.20 -14.80
CA LEU A 237 13.82 -8.77 -15.07
C LEU A 237 12.74 -8.50 -16.12
N PRO A 238 12.03 -7.36 -16.07
CA PRO A 238 11.41 -6.86 -17.29
C PRO A 238 12.50 -6.80 -18.36
N GLU A 239 12.23 -7.33 -19.56
CA GLU A 239 13.20 -7.34 -20.67
C GLU A 239 13.70 -5.93 -21.02
N ASP A 240 12.99 -4.90 -20.55
CA ASP A 240 13.31 -3.49 -20.70
C ASP A 240 13.76 -2.84 -19.36
N PRO A 241 15.05 -2.47 -19.22
CA PRO A 241 15.57 -1.72 -18.08
C PRO A 241 14.92 -0.35 -17.87
N SER A 242 14.28 0.23 -18.88
CA SER A 242 13.55 1.50 -18.77
C SER A 242 12.27 1.39 -17.94
N ALA A 243 11.82 0.17 -17.63
CA ALA A 243 10.71 -0.10 -16.72
C ALA A 243 11.09 0.02 -15.23
N LEU A 244 12.39 0.14 -14.91
CA LEU A 244 12.85 0.38 -13.55
C LEU A 244 12.60 1.84 -13.19
N ARG A 245 11.58 2.05 -12.35
CA ARG A 245 11.25 3.36 -11.80
C ARG A 245 12.44 3.89 -10.96
N PRO A 246 12.76 5.20 -11.05
CA PRO A 246 13.85 5.82 -10.27
C PRO A 246 13.55 5.94 -8.75
N GLY A 247 12.33 5.59 -8.34
CA GLY A 247 11.87 5.50 -6.97
C GLY A 247 10.90 4.32 -6.74
N PHE A 248 10.56 4.06 -5.48
CA PHE A 248 9.65 3.00 -5.07
C PHE A 248 8.83 3.35 -3.84
N PHE A 249 7.76 2.61 -3.60
CA PHE A 249 7.01 2.63 -2.35
C PHE A 249 7.68 1.73 -1.33
N GLY A 250 8.31 2.33 -0.31
CA GLY A 250 9.17 1.63 0.63
C GLY A 250 8.44 1.05 1.84
N ALA A 251 7.49 1.80 2.42
CA ALA A 251 6.80 1.35 3.64
C ALA A 251 5.42 1.97 3.79
N ILE A 252 4.50 1.20 4.36
CA ILE A 252 3.19 1.66 4.84
C ILE A 252 3.29 1.86 6.35
N THR A 253 2.76 2.97 6.85
CA THR A 253 2.63 3.23 8.28
C THR A 253 1.17 3.14 8.69
N PHE A 254 0.91 2.42 9.77
CA PHE A 254 -0.41 2.27 10.36
C PHE A 254 -0.54 3.10 11.64
N HIS A 255 -1.77 3.34 12.06
CA HIS A 255 -2.10 3.70 13.43
C HIS A 255 -2.73 2.48 14.10
N ALA A 256 -2.25 2.12 15.28
CA ALA A 256 -2.78 1.04 16.08
C ALA A 256 -2.87 1.49 17.54
N GLU A 257 -3.94 1.09 18.24
CA GLU A 257 -4.12 1.36 19.68
C GLU A 257 -3.17 0.52 20.54
N ALA A 258 -2.93 -0.73 20.12
CA ALA A 258 -2.11 -1.70 20.83
C ALA A 258 -0.88 -2.09 20.00
N PRO A 259 0.12 -1.19 19.88
CA PRO A 259 1.19 -1.32 18.92
C PRO A 259 2.01 -2.62 19.02
N ILE A 260 2.19 -3.08 20.26
CA ILE A 260 2.97 -4.26 20.61
C ILE A 260 2.29 -5.55 20.14
N THR A 261 0.95 -5.58 20.09
CA THR A 261 0.19 -6.77 19.65
C THR A 261 0.57 -7.17 18.24
N LEU A 262 0.61 -6.20 17.33
CA LEU A 262 0.98 -6.46 15.94
C LEU A 262 2.45 -6.91 15.82
N ALA A 263 3.36 -6.30 16.58
CA ALA A 263 4.77 -6.69 16.58
C ALA A 263 4.99 -8.12 17.12
N ARG A 264 4.32 -8.49 18.22
CA ARG A 264 4.37 -9.86 18.76
C ARG A 264 3.83 -10.88 17.77
N ARG A 265 2.75 -10.56 17.06
CA ARG A 265 2.21 -11.41 15.99
C ARG A 265 3.19 -11.56 14.84
N ALA A 266 3.83 -10.47 14.41
CA ALA A 266 4.88 -10.51 13.39
C ALA A 266 6.05 -11.39 13.83
N GLN A 267 6.55 -11.21 15.06
CA GLN A 267 7.61 -12.04 15.64
C GLN A 267 7.22 -13.52 15.69
N ALA A 268 6.02 -13.84 16.15
CA ALA A 268 5.52 -15.21 16.22
C ALA A 268 5.37 -15.87 14.84
N ALA A 269 5.06 -15.09 13.81
CA ALA A 269 4.97 -15.53 12.44
C ALA A 269 6.32 -15.51 11.68
N GLY A 270 7.42 -15.11 12.33
CA GLY A 270 8.73 -14.97 11.69
C GLY A 270 8.79 -13.85 10.63
N LEU A 271 7.88 -12.88 10.72
CA LEU A 271 7.76 -11.78 9.77
C LEU A 271 8.64 -10.60 10.22
N PRO A 272 9.36 -9.95 9.30
CA PRO A 272 10.12 -8.75 9.63
C PRO A 272 9.17 -7.60 9.98
N PHE A 273 9.51 -6.85 11.02
CA PHE A 273 8.72 -5.72 11.48
C PHE A 273 9.63 -4.59 11.98
N PHE A 274 9.09 -3.39 11.96
CA PHE A 274 9.69 -2.19 12.52
C PHE A 274 8.68 -1.59 13.51
N ILE A 275 9.14 -0.79 14.47
CA ILE A 275 8.26 0.03 15.33
C ILE A 275 8.99 1.36 15.51
N ASP A 276 8.30 2.47 15.20
CA ASP A 276 8.92 3.79 15.33
C ASP A 276 9.11 4.13 16.80
N GLY A 277 10.36 4.38 17.20
CA GLY A 277 10.70 4.78 18.57
C GLY A 277 10.69 3.66 19.62
N LEU A 278 10.64 2.38 19.22
CA LEU A 278 10.80 1.23 20.13
C LEU A 278 11.85 0.25 19.62
N SER A 279 12.70 -0.24 20.52
CA SER A 279 13.63 -1.33 20.24
C SER A 279 12.96 -2.69 20.45
N ILE A 280 13.58 -3.77 19.93
CA ILE A 280 13.11 -5.14 20.18
C ILE A 280 13.16 -5.49 21.68
N GLU A 281 14.12 -4.94 22.42
CA GLU A 281 14.27 -5.15 23.86
C GLU A 281 13.09 -4.57 24.65
N ASP A 282 12.47 -3.50 24.15
CA ASP A 282 11.30 -2.86 24.75
C ASP A 282 10.02 -3.72 24.66
N LEU A 283 9.96 -4.69 23.74
CA LEU A 283 8.80 -5.60 23.57
C LEU A 283 8.53 -6.49 24.80
N HIS A 284 9.56 -6.70 25.62
CA HIS A 284 9.50 -7.51 26.84
C HIS A 284 9.15 -6.69 28.10
N SER A 285 9.08 -5.36 28.00
CA SER A 285 8.75 -4.48 29.12
C SER A 285 7.24 -4.21 29.21
N ALA A 286 6.67 -4.34 30.41
CA ALA A 286 5.24 -4.11 30.68
C ALA A 286 4.80 -2.64 30.53
N HIS A 287 5.74 -1.70 30.31
CA HIS A 287 5.48 -0.26 30.23
C HIS A 287 5.44 0.32 28.80
N ALA A 288 5.54 -0.51 27.77
CA ALA A 288 5.62 -0.05 26.38
C ALA A 288 4.27 0.42 25.77
N ASP A 289 3.16 0.31 26.51
CA ASP A 289 1.81 0.68 26.04
C ASP A 289 1.47 2.17 26.14
N ALA A 290 2.33 3.00 26.74
CA ALA A 290 2.06 4.44 26.85
C ALA A 290 2.73 5.22 25.69
N ALA A 291 1.90 5.62 24.71
CA ALA A 291 2.14 6.65 23.69
C ALA A 291 2.83 6.26 22.35
N CYS A 292 3.06 4.97 22.06
CA CYS A 292 3.76 4.56 20.83
C CYS A 292 2.83 4.34 19.63
N ARG A 293 3.24 4.80 18.44
CA ARG A 293 2.58 4.55 17.14
C ARG A 293 3.34 3.44 16.43
N VAL A 294 2.68 2.37 15.96
CA VAL A 294 3.39 1.35 15.16
C VAL A 294 3.59 1.82 13.74
N VAL A 295 4.81 1.69 13.26
CA VAL A 295 5.06 1.54 11.83
C VAL A 295 5.40 0.08 11.59
N VAL A 296 4.43 -0.82 11.37
CA VAL A 296 4.82 -2.10 10.76
C VAL A 296 5.19 -1.81 9.35
N ALA A 297 6.50 -1.75 9.13
CA ALA A 297 7.05 -1.91 7.82
C ALA A 297 6.51 -3.25 7.30
N LEU A 298 5.61 -3.15 6.32
CA LEU A 298 5.10 -4.22 5.48
C LEU A 298 5.97 -4.47 4.22
N PRO A 299 7.32 -4.35 4.20
CA PRO A 299 8.04 -4.84 3.05
C PRO A 299 8.15 -6.38 3.07
N ALA A 300 7.62 -7.05 4.11
CA ALA A 300 7.58 -8.50 4.25
C ALA A 300 6.94 -9.27 3.07
N PHE A 301 6.07 -8.65 2.27
CA PHE A 301 5.43 -9.40 1.19
C PHE A 301 6.45 -9.91 0.18
N SER A 302 7.50 -9.12 -0.15
CA SER A 302 8.40 -9.48 -1.24
C SER A 302 9.37 -10.62 -0.92
N THR A 303 9.51 -10.99 0.36
CA THR A 303 10.60 -11.86 0.82
C THR A 303 10.19 -13.18 1.43
N LEU A 304 8.92 -13.41 1.73
CA LEU A 304 8.51 -14.69 2.33
C LEU A 304 8.33 -15.81 1.31
N LEU A 305 8.26 -15.49 0.02
CA LEU A 305 8.27 -16.48 -1.06
C LEU A 305 9.67 -17.04 -1.33
N GLU A 306 10.73 -16.36 -0.89
CA GLU A 306 12.09 -16.88 -0.93
C GLU A 306 12.40 -17.82 0.26
N PHE A 307 11.63 -17.75 1.36
CA PHE A 307 11.78 -18.62 2.53
C PHE A 307 10.89 -19.86 2.55
N GLN A 308 10.09 -20.09 1.49
CA GLN A 308 9.33 -21.35 1.30
C GLN A 308 10.04 -22.39 0.41
N LYS A 309 11.37 -22.29 0.26
CA LYS A 309 12.20 -23.33 -0.36
C LYS A 309 13.10 -24.02 0.65
#